data_AF-A0A1U7MP42-F1
#
_entry.id   AF-A0A1U7MP42-F1
#
_cell.length_a   1.000
_cell.length_b   1.000
_cell.length_c   1.000
_cell.angle_alpha   90.00
_cell.angle_beta   90.00
_cell.angle_gamma   90.00
#
_symmetry.space_group_name_H-M   'P 1'
#
loop_
_entity.id
_entity.type
_entity.pdbx_description
1 polymer ?
#
loop_
_entity_poly.entity_id
_entity_poly.type
_entity_poly.pdbx_seq_one_letter_code
_entity_poly.pdbx_strand_id
1 'polypeptide(L)'
;MTTPGGGPTTGEPAAPATGGGTARGRAAARERWRTFGAPALAAVTVAALCLGVLLGWLAFGAGRPGEGSAEAGFARDMSEHHAQAVQMSQLVMQRTEDEDVRRLAVDIDNNQNFERGMMAGWLAQWDLPRARPGERMDWMAGHGDGHDVTDLPAGVPMPGMASPSEIEELTRAQGQEAEVLYLQLMTTHHIAGVEMAQAALDLAADEDVRAAAQRMVDAQAGEITLMTRMLAERDAEPREDVSAWLAGAEGGAAEQDGGGDGSTEDADHGGDH
;
A
#
# COMPACT_ATOMS: atom_id res chain seq x y z
N MET A 1 0.05 113.46 40.33
CA MET A 1 -1.37 113.16 40.03
C MET A 1 -1.74 111.85 40.71
N THR A 2 -2.62 111.96 41.70
CA THR A 2 -3.57 110.97 42.28
C THR A 2 -4.22 110.09 41.17
N THR A 3 -4.57 108.81 41.32
CA THR A 3 -5.44 108.11 42.32
C THR A 3 -5.30 106.55 42.22
N PRO A 4 -5.81 105.75 43.20
CA PRO A 4 -5.67 104.28 43.31
C PRO A 4 -7.00 103.47 43.25
N GLY A 5 -6.93 102.13 43.40
CA GLY A 5 -8.03 101.22 43.81
C GLY A 5 -8.19 100.01 42.88
N GLY A 6 -8.46 98.75 43.28
CA GLY A 6 -8.75 98.10 44.55
C GLY A 6 -9.34 96.71 44.23
N GLY A 7 -9.18 95.71 45.12
CA GLY A 7 -9.95 94.46 45.05
C GLY A 7 -9.28 93.23 45.69
N PRO A 8 -9.86 92.67 46.76
CA PRO A 8 -9.51 91.34 47.26
C PRO A 8 -10.67 90.34 47.10
N THR A 9 -10.39 89.05 46.89
CA THR A 9 -11.19 87.93 47.41
C THR A 9 -10.40 86.62 47.34
N THR A 10 -10.20 85.99 48.50
CA THR A 10 -9.75 84.60 48.66
C THR A 10 -10.97 83.67 48.63
N GLY A 11 -10.92 82.63 47.80
CA GLY A 11 -11.88 81.53 47.80
C GLY A 11 -11.13 80.20 47.86
N GLU A 12 -11.28 79.48 48.98
CA GLU A 12 -10.87 78.08 49.15
C GLU A 12 -11.94 77.16 48.56
N PRO A 13 -11.56 76.06 47.88
CA PRO A 13 -12.46 74.93 47.78
C PRO A 13 -11.82 73.59 48.19
N ALA A 14 -12.47 72.98 49.20
CA ALA A 14 -12.98 71.61 49.28
C ALA A 14 -12.11 70.42 48.80
N ALA A 15 -11.96 69.46 49.72
CA ALA A 15 -11.38 68.12 49.49
C ALA A 15 -12.14 67.31 48.43
N PRO A 16 -11.45 66.53 47.57
CA PRO A 16 -12.13 65.66 46.61
C PRO A 16 -12.61 64.36 47.26
N ALA A 17 -13.91 64.10 47.12
CA ALA A 17 -14.52 62.80 47.36
C ALA A 17 -14.01 61.77 46.35
N THR A 18 -13.42 60.70 46.87
CA THR A 18 -13.07 59.49 46.12
C THR A 18 -14.30 58.61 45.86
N GLY A 19 -14.42 58.06 44.65
CA GLY A 19 -15.10 56.78 44.42
C GLY A 19 -16.32 56.82 43.50
N GLY A 20 -16.15 56.39 42.24
CA GLY A 20 -17.28 56.11 41.34
C GLY A 20 -16.89 55.76 39.90
N GLY A 21 -15.73 56.24 39.43
CA GLY A 21 -15.31 56.08 38.02
C GLY A 21 -14.86 54.68 37.61
N THR A 22 -14.34 53.85 38.52
CA THR A 22 -13.68 52.58 38.14
C THR A 22 -14.66 51.45 37.80
N ALA A 23 -15.84 51.43 38.40
CA ALA A 23 -16.82 50.36 38.17
C ALA A 23 -17.54 50.49 36.81
N ARG A 24 -17.96 51.71 36.43
CA ARG A 24 -18.59 51.98 35.12
C ARG A 24 -17.62 51.81 33.95
N GLY A 25 -16.37 52.24 34.10
CA GLY A 25 -15.34 52.04 33.08
C GLY A 25 -15.06 50.56 32.80
N ARG A 26 -15.05 49.72 33.84
CA ARG A 26 -14.91 48.26 33.70
C ARG A 26 -16.13 47.60 33.07
N ALA A 27 -17.34 48.07 33.34
CA ALA A 27 -18.57 47.56 32.73
C ALA A 27 -18.63 47.89 31.22
N ALA A 28 -18.37 49.13 30.84
CA ALA A 28 -18.34 49.56 29.43
C ALA A 28 -17.21 48.90 28.62
N ALA A 29 -16.05 48.65 29.25
CA ALA A 29 -14.97 47.89 28.62
C ALA A 29 -15.33 46.41 28.39
N ARG A 30 -16.04 45.79 29.35
CA ARG A 30 -16.55 44.41 29.22
C ARG A 30 -17.64 44.28 28.15
N GLU A 31 -18.50 45.28 28.02
CA GLU A 31 -19.54 45.32 26.99
C GLU A 31 -18.93 45.50 25.60
N ARG A 32 -18.02 46.47 25.41
CA ARG A 32 -17.27 46.64 24.14
C ARG A 32 -16.43 45.43 23.76
N TRP A 33 -15.82 44.75 24.73
CA TRP A 33 -15.09 43.51 24.49
C TRP A 33 -16.05 42.40 24.04
N ARG A 34 -17.23 42.27 24.63
CA ARG A 34 -18.23 41.28 24.22
C ARG A 34 -18.80 41.55 22.83
N THR A 35 -19.01 42.81 22.45
CA THR A 35 -19.64 43.17 21.17
C THR A 35 -18.65 43.22 20.00
N PHE A 36 -17.39 43.58 20.23
CA PHE A 36 -16.40 43.76 19.15
C PHE A 36 -15.13 42.94 19.34
N GLY A 37 -14.64 42.77 20.58
CA GLY A 37 -13.38 42.05 20.86
C GLY A 37 -13.51 40.52 20.78
N ALA A 38 -14.56 39.96 21.37
CA ALA A 38 -14.85 38.53 21.37
C ALA A 38 -15.19 37.98 19.97
N PRO A 39 -16.05 38.62 19.15
CA PRO A 39 -16.28 38.14 17.78
C PRO A 39 -15.06 38.33 16.87
N ALA A 40 -14.29 39.41 17.05
CA ALA A 40 -13.05 39.59 16.28
C ALA A 40 -11.99 38.54 16.65
N LEU A 41 -11.81 38.23 17.94
CA LEU A 41 -10.91 37.17 18.39
C LEU A 41 -11.37 35.80 17.89
N ALA A 42 -12.67 35.49 17.98
CA ALA A 42 -13.23 34.24 17.46
C ALA A 42 -13.01 34.12 15.93
N ALA A 43 -13.22 35.19 15.17
CA ALA A 43 -12.97 35.21 13.73
C ALA A 43 -11.49 34.96 13.39
N VAL A 44 -10.56 35.57 14.13
CA VAL A 44 -9.11 35.36 13.95
C VAL A 44 -8.72 33.91 14.32
N THR A 45 -9.27 33.35 15.39
CA THR A 45 -9.01 31.96 15.78
C THR A 45 -9.53 30.98 14.74
N VAL A 46 -10.75 31.17 14.22
CA VAL A 46 -11.30 30.33 13.14
C VAL A 46 -10.45 30.45 11.88
N ALA A 47 -10.06 31.66 11.48
CA ALA A 47 -9.20 31.87 10.32
C ALA A 47 -7.83 31.17 10.48
N ALA A 48 -7.23 31.23 11.67
CA ALA A 48 -5.97 30.56 11.97
C ALA A 48 -6.11 29.02 11.95
N LEU A 49 -7.22 28.47 12.46
CA LEU A 49 -7.50 27.04 12.40
C LEU A 49 -7.74 26.57 10.95
N CYS A 50 -8.54 27.31 10.17
CA CYS A 50 -8.74 27.01 8.75
C CYS A 50 -7.44 27.08 7.97
N LEU A 51 -6.59 28.08 8.23
CA LEU A 51 -5.28 28.19 7.60
C LEU A 51 -4.36 27.03 8.03
N GLY A 52 -4.36 26.64 9.30
CA GLY A 52 -3.61 25.49 9.80
C GLY A 52 -4.04 24.17 9.16
N VAL A 53 -5.35 23.95 9.01
CA VAL A 53 -5.91 22.77 8.31
C VAL A 53 -5.56 22.81 6.82
N LEU A 54 -5.68 23.96 6.16
CA LEU A 54 -5.32 24.11 4.75
C LEU A 54 -3.82 23.87 4.52
N LEU A 55 -2.96 24.45 5.35
CA LEU A 55 -1.51 24.23 5.30
C LEU A 55 -1.16 22.77 5.62
N GLY A 56 -1.85 22.16 6.58
CA GLY A 56 -1.69 20.74 6.89
C GLY A 56 -2.10 19.84 5.71
N TRP A 57 -3.22 20.14 5.06
CA TRP A 57 -3.68 19.41 3.88
C TRP A 57 -2.74 19.60 2.67
N LEU A 58 -2.21 20.81 2.47
CA LEU A 58 -1.24 21.09 1.41
C LEU A 58 0.15 20.49 1.67
N ALA A 59 0.58 20.41 2.93
CA ALA A 59 1.89 19.90 3.31
C ALA A 59 1.93 18.38 3.55
N PHE A 60 0.81 17.78 3.96
CA PHE A 60 0.71 16.38 4.37
C PHE A 60 -0.40 15.60 3.64
N GLY A 61 -1.11 16.21 2.70
CA GLY A 61 -1.98 15.45 1.80
C GLY A 61 -1.11 14.52 0.98
N ALA A 62 -1.19 13.21 1.21
CA ALA A 62 -0.54 12.22 0.36
C ALA A 62 -1.02 12.48 -1.08
N GLY A 63 -0.14 13.00 -1.92
CA GLY A 63 -0.42 13.18 -3.33
C GLY A 63 -0.72 11.82 -3.93
N ARG A 64 -1.73 11.74 -4.80
CA ARG A 64 -1.98 10.52 -5.57
C ARG A 64 -0.73 10.19 -6.39
N PRO A 65 -0.35 8.90 -6.53
CA PRO A 65 0.71 8.50 -7.42
C PRO A 65 0.52 9.09 -8.83
N GLY A 66 1.61 9.59 -9.41
CA GLY A 66 1.62 10.19 -10.75
C GLY A 66 1.82 9.17 -11.87
N GLU A 67 1.70 9.60 -13.12
CA GLU A 67 1.78 8.74 -14.32
C GLU A 67 3.07 7.90 -14.40
N GLY A 68 4.21 8.47 -14.00
CA GLY A 68 5.52 7.82 -14.01
C GLY A 68 5.97 7.27 -12.64
N SER A 69 5.03 7.06 -11.73
CA SER A 69 5.31 6.48 -10.40
C SER A 69 5.51 4.96 -10.49
N ALA A 70 6.22 4.39 -9.50
CA ALA A 70 6.40 2.95 -9.39
C ALA A 70 5.06 2.23 -9.21
N GLU A 71 4.14 2.83 -8.45
CA GLU A 71 2.79 2.34 -8.24
C GLU A 71 2.02 2.20 -9.54
N ALA A 72 2.03 3.23 -10.38
CA ALA A 72 1.33 3.23 -11.66
C ALA A 72 1.99 2.28 -12.67
N GLY A 73 3.32 2.17 -12.66
CA GLY A 73 4.07 1.23 -13.49
C GLY A 73 3.78 -0.22 -13.11
N PHE A 74 3.95 -0.55 -11.83
CA PHE A 74 3.66 -1.87 -11.26
C PHE A 74 2.21 -2.29 -11.51
N ALA A 75 1.24 -1.42 -11.22
CA ALA A 75 -0.17 -1.74 -11.41
C ALA A 75 -0.51 -2.09 -12.87
N ARG A 76 0.14 -1.45 -13.85
CA ARG A 76 -0.07 -1.72 -15.28
C ARG A 76 0.62 -3.01 -15.72
N ASP A 77 1.88 -3.17 -15.34
CA ASP A 77 2.70 -4.30 -15.78
C ASP A 77 2.28 -5.60 -15.12
N MET A 78 2.07 -5.58 -13.80
CA MET A 78 1.57 -6.74 -13.07
C MET A 78 0.14 -7.10 -13.51
N SER A 79 -0.71 -6.13 -13.87
CA SER A 79 -2.04 -6.44 -14.42
C SER A 79 -2.00 -7.21 -15.75
N GLU A 80 -1.00 -6.94 -16.58
CA GLU A 80 -0.81 -7.67 -17.82
C GLU A 80 -0.13 -9.03 -17.59
N HIS A 81 0.83 -9.10 -16.67
CA HIS A 81 1.49 -10.33 -16.26
C HIS A 81 0.46 -11.32 -15.71
N HIS A 82 -0.36 -10.89 -14.75
CA HIS A 82 -1.48 -11.66 -14.23
C HIS A 82 -2.51 -12.08 -15.29
N ALA A 83 -2.69 -11.30 -16.36
CA ALA A 83 -3.62 -11.66 -17.42
C ALA A 83 -3.19 -12.94 -18.15
N GLN A 84 -1.87 -13.18 -18.28
CA GLN A 84 -1.35 -14.41 -18.87
C GLN A 84 -1.43 -15.59 -17.91
N ALA A 85 -1.18 -15.41 -16.60
CA ALA A 85 -1.42 -16.46 -15.61
C ALA A 85 -2.88 -16.97 -15.68
N VAL A 86 -3.84 -16.05 -15.69
CA VAL A 86 -5.28 -16.34 -15.89
C VAL A 86 -5.52 -17.12 -17.18
N GLN A 87 -4.91 -16.71 -18.30
CA GLN A 87 -5.03 -17.43 -19.58
C GLN A 87 -4.50 -18.86 -19.48
N MET A 88 -3.30 -19.07 -18.93
CA MET A 88 -2.69 -20.39 -18.79
C MET A 88 -3.52 -21.31 -17.89
N SER A 89 -4.01 -20.79 -16.77
CA SER A 89 -4.90 -21.52 -15.85
C SER A 89 -6.21 -21.94 -16.52
N GLN A 90 -6.83 -21.05 -17.30
CA GLN A 90 -8.04 -21.38 -18.06
C GLN A 90 -7.79 -22.42 -19.16
N LEU A 91 -6.61 -22.42 -19.77
CA LEU A 91 -6.22 -23.44 -20.74
C LEU A 91 -6.05 -24.80 -20.06
N VAL A 92 -5.24 -24.93 -19.00
CA VAL A 92 -4.97 -26.23 -18.37
C VAL A 92 -6.22 -26.87 -17.78
N MET A 93 -7.16 -26.08 -17.25
CA MET A 93 -8.47 -26.56 -16.79
C MET A 93 -9.30 -27.25 -17.89
N GLN A 94 -8.98 -27.05 -19.17
CA GLN A 94 -9.63 -27.69 -20.30
C GLN A 94 -8.77 -28.81 -20.93
N ARG A 95 -7.60 -29.10 -20.35
CA ARG A 95 -6.61 -30.05 -20.87
C ARG A 95 -6.31 -31.20 -19.93
N THR A 96 -6.73 -31.14 -18.67
CA THR A 96 -6.54 -32.23 -17.71
C THR A 96 -7.81 -32.55 -16.90
N GLU A 97 -7.88 -33.80 -16.46
CA GLU A 97 -8.84 -34.33 -15.47
C GLU A 97 -8.21 -34.43 -14.06
N ASP A 98 -6.90 -34.17 -13.91
CA ASP A 98 -6.23 -34.18 -12.61
C ASP A 98 -6.80 -33.10 -11.68
N GLU A 99 -7.32 -33.53 -10.53
CA GLU A 99 -8.05 -32.63 -9.65
C GLU A 99 -7.12 -31.61 -8.95
N ASP A 100 -5.87 -31.96 -8.69
CA ASP A 100 -4.94 -31.09 -7.96
C ASP A 100 -4.43 -29.96 -8.85
N VAL A 101 -4.08 -30.25 -10.11
CA VAL A 101 -3.73 -29.21 -11.09
C VAL A 101 -4.92 -28.31 -11.38
N ARG A 102 -6.14 -28.87 -11.46
CA ARG A 102 -7.36 -28.07 -11.65
C ARG A 102 -7.64 -27.15 -10.46
N ARG A 103 -7.45 -27.61 -9.22
CA ARG A 103 -7.62 -26.78 -8.01
C ARG A 103 -6.63 -25.63 -8.02
N LEU A 104 -5.35 -25.92 -8.22
CA LEU A 104 -4.31 -24.89 -8.33
C LEU A 104 -4.65 -23.85 -9.42
N ALA A 105 -5.06 -24.31 -10.60
CA ALA A 105 -5.42 -23.41 -11.69
C ALA A 105 -6.62 -22.52 -11.37
N VAL A 106 -7.64 -23.03 -10.67
CA VAL A 106 -8.79 -22.23 -10.20
C VAL A 106 -8.35 -21.20 -9.17
N ASP A 107 -7.50 -21.57 -8.22
CA ASP A 107 -7.02 -20.66 -7.17
C ASP A 107 -6.20 -19.52 -7.77
N ILE A 108 -5.25 -19.84 -8.67
CA ILE A 108 -4.47 -18.85 -9.42
C ILE A 108 -5.38 -17.95 -10.27
N ASP A 109 -6.33 -18.51 -11.02
CA ASP A 109 -7.27 -17.74 -11.85
C ASP A 109 -8.06 -16.72 -11.00
N ASN A 110 -8.58 -17.14 -9.84
CA ASN A 110 -9.37 -16.28 -8.97
C ASN A 110 -8.53 -15.18 -8.32
N ASN A 111 -7.39 -15.54 -7.71
CA ASN A 111 -6.54 -14.58 -7.00
C ASN A 111 -5.98 -13.53 -7.97
N GLN A 112 -5.44 -13.97 -9.10
CA GLN A 112 -4.82 -13.08 -10.08
C GLN A 112 -5.87 -12.19 -10.77
N ASN A 113 -7.11 -12.67 -11.00
CA ASN A 113 -8.19 -11.80 -11.47
C ASN A 113 -8.61 -10.77 -10.43
N PHE A 114 -8.66 -11.13 -9.15
CA PHE A 114 -8.95 -10.19 -8.06
C PHE A 114 -7.88 -9.09 -8.00
N GLU A 115 -6.61 -9.47 -8.06
CA GLU A 115 -5.47 -8.54 -8.04
C GLU A 115 -5.45 -7.61 -9.24
N ARG A 116 -5.77 -8.11 -10.45
CA ARG A 116 -5.99 -7.26 -11.63
C ARG A 116 -7.10 -6.24 -11.44
N GLY A 117 -8.20 -6.64 -10.79
CA GLY A 117 -9.30 -5.74 -10.46
C GLY A 117 -8.89 -4.65 -9.47
N MET A 118 -8.13 -5.02 -8.44
CA MET A 118 -7.56 -4.11 -7.45
C MET A 118 -6.62 -3.09 -8.09
N MET A 119 -5.67 -3.53 -8.90
CA MET A 119 -4.73 -2.65 -9.61
C MET A 119 -5.44 -1.70 -10.59
N ALA A 120 -6.45 -2.19 -11.31
CA ALA A 120 -7.29 -1.35 -12.15
C ALA A 120 -8.09 -0.31 -11.32
N GLY A 121 -8.53 -0.69 -10.12
CA GLY A 121 -9.19 0.20 -9.17
C GLY A 121 -8.28 1.32 -8.68
N TRP A 122 -7.02 1.02 -8.37
CA TRP A 122 -6.02 2.03 -8.01
C TRP A 122 -5.77 3.03 -9.12
N LEU A 123 -5.51 2.56 -10.35
CA LEU A 123 -5.30 3.43 -11.51
C LEU A 123 -6.51 4.36 -11.73
N ALA A 124 -7.73 3.84 -11.60
CA ALA A 124 -8.93 4.67 -11.68
C ALA A 124 -9.04 5.68 -10.52
N GLN A 125 -8.68 5.30 -9.30
CA GLN A 125 -8.68 6.20 -8.13
C GLN A 125 -7.65 7.32 -8.27
N TRP A 126 -6.52 7.05 -8.92
CA TRP A 126 -5.45 8.01 -9.19
C TRP A 126 -5.70 8.85 -10.46
N ASP A 127 -6.81 8.61 -11.17
CA ASP A 127 -7.15 9.25 -12.44
C ASP A 127 -6.11 8.99 -13.55
N LEU A 128 -5.54 7.79 -13.56
CA LEU A 128 -4.54 7.34 -14.51
C LEU A 128 -5.12 6.33 -15.51
N PRO A 129 -4.69 6.36 -16.80
CA PRO A 129 -5.09 5.36 -17.78
C PRO A 129 -4.53 3.98 -17.43
N ARG A 130 -5.30 2.94 -17.74
CA ARG A 130 -4.83 1.53 -17.68
C ARG A 130 -3.78 1.22 -18.75
N ALA A 131 -3.88 1.88 -19.90
CA ALA A 131 -2.86 1.80 -20.91
C ALA A 131 -1.60 2.54 -20.45
N ARG A 132 -0.45 1.93 -20.67
CA ARG A 132 0.85 2.51 -20.36
C ARG A 132 1.32 3.46 -21.48
N PRO A 133 1.91 4.62 -21.17
CA PRO A 133 2.41 5.56 -22.17
C PRO A 133 3.85 5.26 -22.64
N GLY A 134 4.60 4.45 -21.89
CA GLY A 134 6.02 4.13 -22.11
C GLY A 134 6.31 2.64 -22.32
N GLU A 135 7.58 2.25 -22.13
CA GLU A 135 8.06 0.88 -22.31
C GLU A 135 7.87 0.04 -21.04
N ARG A 136 7.68 -1.27 -21.24
CA ARG A 136 7.39 -2.22 -20.16
C ARG A 136 8.52 -2.18 -19.14
N MET A 137 8.18 -2.26 -17.86
CA MET A 137 9.16 -2.30 -16.78
C MET A 137 9.99 -1.02 -16.60
N ASP A 138 9.74 0.07 -17.34
CA ASP A 138 10.45 1.37 -17.18
C ASP A 138 10.48 1.87 -15.73
N TRP A 139 9.42 1.57 -14.96
CA TRP A 139 9.25 2.00 -13.57
C TRP A 139 10.23 1.35 -12.60
N MET A 140 10.83 0.22 -12.97
CA MET A 140 11.85 -0.49 -12.18
C MET A 140 13.24 -0.45 -12.80
N ALA A 141 13.47 0.41 -13.80
CA ALA A 141 14.77 0.56 -14.43
C ALA A 141 15.85 0.92 -13.39
N GLY A 142 16.88 0.08 -13.29
CA GLY A 142 17.97 0.23 -12.32
C GLY A 142 17.73 -0.40 -10.94
N HIS A 143 16.63 -1.14 -10.76
CA HIS A 143 16.33 -1.91 -9.55
C HIS A 143 16.43 -3.41 -9.85
N GLY A 144 17.52 -4.06 -9.41
CA GLY A 144 17.73 -5.51 -9.56
C GLY A 144 19.19 -5.93 -9.57
N ASP A 145 19.52 -7.00 -8.85
CA ASP A 145 20.82 -7.67 -8.89
C ASP A 145 20.84 -8.71 -10.03
N GLY A 146 21.47 -8.39 -11.15
CA GLY A 146 22.17 -9.40 -11.97
C GLY A 146 21.39 -10.28 -12.96
N HIS A 147 20.07 -10.27 -13.00
CA HIS A 147 19.31 -10.82 -14.13
C HIS A 147 18.86 -9.68 -15.03
N ASP A 148 19.56 -9.54 -16.16
CA ASP A 148 19.33 -8.48 -17.13
C ASP A 148 17.95 -8.68 -17.76
N VAL A 149 16.92 -8.05 -17.18
CA VAL A 149 15.54 -8.00 -17.71
C VAL A 149 15.49 -7.42 -19.14
N THR A 150 16.61 -6.90 -19.63
CA THR A 150 16.82 -6.39 -20.98
C THR A 150 17.33 -7.43 -21.99
N ASP A 151 17.73 -8.63 -21.57
CA ASP A 151 18.25 -9.69 -22.46
C ASP A 151 17.18 -10.75 -22.80
N LEU A 152 15.91 -10.34 -22.86
CA LEU A 152 14.79 -11.21 -23.22
C LEU A 152 14.79 -11.54 -24.73
N PRO A 153 14.50 -12.79 -25.13
CA PRO A 153 14.31 -13.16 -26.53
C PRO A 153 13.29 -12.25 -27.22
N ALA A 154 13.52 -11.93 -28.49
CA ALA A 154 12.62 -11.13 -29.29
C ALA A 154 11.18 -11.71 -29.26
N GLY A 155 10.26 -10.99 -28.62
CA GLY A 155 8.84 -11.37 -28.53
C GLY A 155 8.33 -11.72 -27.13
N VAL A 156 9.18 -11.77 -26.09
CA VAL A 156 8.74 -11.94 -24.69
C VAL A 156 8.45 -10.56 -24.07
N PRO A 157 7.20 -10.26 -23.65
CA PRO A 157 6.79 -8.91 -23.29
C PRO A 157 7.30 -8.45 -21.90
N MET A 158 7.41 -9.35 -20.91
CA MET A 158 7.91 -9.06 -19.56
C MET A 158 8.61 -10.32 -19.01
N PRO A 159 9.50 -10.21 -18.01
CA PRO A 159 10.17 -11.37 -17.42
C PRO A 159 9.18 -12.48 -17.02
N GLY A 160 9.58 -13.73 -17.25
CA GLY A 160 8.80 -14.93 -16.93
C GLY A 160 7.52 -15.17 -17.72
N MET A 161 7.12 -14.27 -18.62
CA MET A 161 5.95 -14.49 -19.49
C MET A 161 6.22 -15.64 -20.46
N ALA A 162 5.26 -16.54 -20.59
CA ALA A 162 5.26 -17.56 -21.63
C ALA A 162 5.21 -16.90 -23.02
N SER A 163 6.07 -17.36 -23.93
CA SER A 163 6.08 -16.94 -25.32
C SER A 163 4.79 -17.37 -26.05
N PRO A 164 4.45 -16.73 -27.19
CA PRO A 164 3.32 -17.16 -28.00
C PRO A 164 3.38 -18.64 -28.41
N SER A 165 4.59 -19.15 -28.69
CA SER A 165 4.81 -20.57 -29.02
C SER A 165 4.50 -21.49 -27.85
N GLU A 166 4.88 -21.13 -26.62
CA GLU A 166 4.61 -21.93 -25.43
C GLU A 166 3.12 -21.94 -25.06
N ILE A 167 2.44 -20.80 -25.23
CA ILE A 167 0.98 -20.75 -25.09
C ILE A 167 0.31 -21.65 -26.14
N GLU A 168 0.82 -21.67 -27.37
CA GLU A 168 0.30 -22.54 -28.43
C GLU A 168 0.58 -24.03 -28.14
N GLU A 169 1.72 -24.35 -27.54
CA GLU A 169 2.06 -25.69 -27.07
C GLU A 169 1.11 -26.15 -25.96
N LEU A 170 0.92 -25.32 -24.93
CA LEU A 170 -0.03 -25.57 -23.84
C LEU A 170 -1.47 -25.72 -24.36
N THR A 171 -1.85 -24.95 -25.38
CA THR A 171 -3.17 -25.05 -26.00
C THR A 171 -3.41 -26.42 -26.63
N ARG A 172 -2.37 -27.09 -27.14
CA ARG A 172 -2.46 -28.38 -27.83
C ARG A 172 -2.20 -29.58 -26.93
N ALA A 173 -1.39 -29.42 -25.88
CA ALA A 173 -1.06 -30.48 -24.92
C ALA A 173 -2.32 -31.01 -24.22
N GLN A 174 -2.28 -32.26 -23.75
CA GLN A 174 -3.38 -32.92 -23.04
C GLN A 174 -2.86 -33.80 -21.90
N GLY A 175 -3.68 -33.99 -20.86
CA GLY A 175 -3.35 -34.81 -19.69
C GLY A 175 -2.05 -34.38 -19.03
N GLN A 176 -1.23 -35.36 -18.65
CA GLN A 176 0.04 -35.12 -17.93
C GLN A 176 1.01 -34.21 -18.69
N GLU A 177 1.01 -34.21 -20.03
CA GLU A 177 1.85 -33.29 -20.82
C GLU A 177 1.42 -31.83 -20.61
N ALA A 178 0.12 -31.56 -20.60
CA ALA A 178 -0.41 -30.23 -20.32
C ALA A 178 -0.14 -29.81 -18.87
N GLU A 179 -0.24 -30.73 -17.92
CA GLU A 179 0.02 -30.50 -16.51
C GLU A 179 1.47 -30.09 -16.27
N VAL A 180 2.43 -30.87 -16.77
CA VAL A 180 3.86 -30.58 -16.63
C VAL A 180 4.20 -29.25 -17.30
N LEU A 181 3.71 -29.03 -18.52
CA LEU A 181 3.98 -27.78 -19.23
C LEU A 181 3.39 -26.56 -18.50
N TYR A 182 2.15 -26.66 -18.00
CA TYR A 182 1.52 -25.61 -17.20
C TYR A 182 2.32 -25.30 -15.93
N LEU A 183 2.67 -26.33 -15.15
CA LEU A 183 3.40 -26.16 -13.89
C LEU A 183 4.79 -25.55 -14.14
N GLN A 184 5.49 -25.95 -15.20
CA GLN A 184 6.77 -25.36 -15.58
C GLN A 184 6.63 -23.88 -15.97
N LEU A 185 5.70 -23.57 -16.87
CA LEU A 185 5.48 -22.18 -17.33
C LEU A 185 5.03 -21.28 -16.18
N MET A 186 4.10 -21.75 -15.35
CA MET A 186 3.59 -21.00 -14.21
C MET A 186 4.66 -20.82 -13.12
N THR A 187 5.57 -21.78 -12.94
CA THR A 187 6.72 -21.63 -12.04
C THR A 187 7.65 -20.50 -12.51
N THR A 188 8.06 -20.51 -13.78
CA THR A 188 8.88 -19.43 -14.36
C THR A 188 8.15 -18.08 -14.28
N HIS A 189 6.84 -18.07 -14.54
CA HIS A 189 6.00 -16.88 -14.46
C HIS A 189 5.98 -16.31 -13.04
N HIS A 190 5.75 -17.14 -12.03
CA HIS A 190 5.68 -16.70 -10.62
C HIS A 190 7.02 -16.21 -10.08
N ILE A 191 8.14 -16.81 -10.47
CA ILE A 191 9.47 -16.31 -10.06
C ILE A 191 9.64 -14.85 -10.48
N ALA A 192 9.35 -14.55 -11.75
CA ALA A 192 9.38 -13.17 -12.24
C ALA A 192 8.32 -12.27 -11.59
N GLY A 193 7.14 -12.82 -11.28
CA GLY A 193 6.09 -12.10 -10.55
C GLY A 193 6.54 -11.67 -9.15
N VAL A 194 7.27 -12.54 -8.44
CA VAL A 194 7.86 -12.19 -7.14
C VAL A 194 8.92 -11.11 -7.28
N GLU A 195 9.80 -11.19 -8.28
CA GLU A 195 10.82 -10.15 -8.53
C GLU A 195 10.18 -8.78 -8.80
N MET A 196 9.13 -8.73 -9.61
CA MET A 196 8.35 -7.51 -9.87
C MET A 196 7.68 -6.99 -8.59
N ALA A 197 7.09 -7.87 -7.78
CA ALA A 197 6.46 -7.47 -6.52
C ALA A 197 7.50 -6.96 -5.50
N GLN A 198 8.69 -7.56 -5.44
CA GLN A 198 9.78 -7.08 -4.60
C GLN A 198 10.27 -5.71 -5.04
N ALA A 199 10.42 -5.48 -6.35
CA ALA A 199 10.76 -4.15 -6.86
C ALA A 199 9.70 -3.10 -6.48
N ALA A 200 8.41 -3.47 -6.49
CA ALA A 200 7.35 -2.57 -6.02
C ALA A 200 7.45 -2.29 -4.51
N LEU A 201 7.81 -3.28 -3.68
CA LEU A 201 8.07 -3.09 -2.26
C LEU A 201 9.23 -2.13 -1.98
N ASP A 202 10.20 -2.05 -2.88
CA ASP A 202 11.35 -1.17 -2.67
C ASP A 202 11.11 0.24 -3.21
N LEU A 203 10.34 0.35 -4.31
CA LEU A 203 10.17 1.60 -5.06
C LEU A 203 8.88 2.37 -4.74
N ALA A 204 7.79 1.69 -4.36
CA ALA A 204 6.52 2.34 -4.08
C ALA A 204 6.51 3.07 -2.73
N ALA A 205 5.89 4.24 -2.71
CA ALA A 205 5.62 5.02 -1.50
C ALA A 205 4.21 4.79 -0.95
N ASP A 206 3.25 4.37 -1.79
CA ASP A 206 1.89 4.06 -1.36
C ASP A 206 1.84 2.76 -0.55
N GLU A 207 1.42 2.85 0.71
CA GLU A 207 1.40 1.73 1.66
C GLU A 207 0.42 0.62 1.26
N ASP A 208 -0.69 0.93 0.57
CA ASP A 208 -1.63 -0.09 0.10
C ASP A 208 -1.02 -0.92 -1.02
N VAL A 209 -0.25 -0.27 -1.91
CA VAL A 209 0.52 -0.93 -2.98
C VAL A 209 1.60 -1.82 -2.39
N ARG A 210 2.38 -1.30 -1.44
CA ARG A 210 3.43 -2.09 -0.74
C ARG A 210 2.83 -3.30 -0.03
N ALA A 211 1.75 -3.11 0.71
CA ALA A 211 1.09 -4.22 1.43
C ALA A 211 0.55 -5.29 0.46
N ALA A 212 0.02 -4.89 -0.70
CA ALA A 212 -0.42 -5.83 -1.72
C ALA A 212 0.76 -6.57 -2.38
N ALA A 213 1.84 -5.86 -2.70
CA ALA A 213 3.04 -6.47 -3.25
C ALA A 213 3.64 -7.52 -2.30
N GLN A 214 3.70 -7.26 -0.99
CA GLN A 214 4.13 -8.27 -0.01
C GLN A 214 3.25 -9.52 -0.05
N ARG A 215 1.92 -9.35 -0.09
CA ARG A 215 0.99 -10.49 -0.18
C ARG A 215 1.20 -11.30 -1.46
N MET A 216 1.50 -10.64 -2.58
CA MET A 216 1.83 -11.32 -3.84
C MET A 216 3.14 -12.11 -3.72
N VAL A 217 4.19 -11.54 -3.10
CA VAL A 217 5.44 -12.25 -2.82
C VAL A 217 5.18 -13.52 -2.02
N ASP A 218 4.46 -13.39 -0.90
CA ASP A 218 4.20 -14.51 0.00
C ASP A 218 3.36 -15.60 -0.67
N ALA A 219 2.30 -15.22 -1.39
CA ALA A 219 1.43 -16.16 -2.10
C ALA A 219 2.17 -16.90 -3.22
N GLN A 220 2.86 -16.16 -4.09
CA GLN A 220 3.56 -16.76 -5.23
C GLN A 220 4.74 -17.64 -4.78
N ALA A 221 5.43 -17.30 -3.70
CA ALA A 221 6.47 -18.15 -3.11
C ALA A 221 5.93 -19.53 -2.66
N GLY A 222 4.75 -19.52 -2.01
CA GLY A 222 4.05 -20.75 -1.62
C GLY A 222 3.62 -21.58 -2.83
N GLU A 223 3.10 -20.92 -3.86
CA GLU A 223 2.68 -21.57 -5.11
C GLU A 223 3.86 -22.15 -5.90
N ILE A 224 5.02 -21.49 -5.96
CA ILE A 224 6.26 -22.02 -6.56
C ILE A 224 6.66 -23.34 -5.89
N THR A 225 6.63 -23.37 -4.55
CA THR A 225 6.96 -24.58 -3.78
C THR A 225 5.98 -25.72 -4.07
N LEU A 226 4.68 -25.40 -4.13
CA LEU A 226 3.64 -26.37 -4.46
C LEU A 226 3.80 -26.93 -5.87
N MET A 227 3.98 -26.06 -6.87
CA MET A 227 4.17 -26.47 -8.27
C MET A 227 5.41 -27.34 -8.45
N THR A 228 6.50 -27.02 -7.75
CA THR A 228 7.72 -27.83 -7.77
C THR A 228 7.48 -29.25 -7.24
N ARG A 229 6.70 -29.39 -6.15
CA ARG A 229 6.30 -30.71 -5.64
C ARG A 229 5.43 -31.46 -6.66
N MET A 230 4.45 -30.77 -7.25
CA MET A 230 3.53 -31.37 -8.22
C MET A 230 4.25 -31.82 -9.50
N LEU A 231 5.32 -31.14 -9.90
CA LEU A 231 6.21 -31.56 -10.98
C LEU A 231 6.96 -32.86 -10.61
N ALA A 232 7.53 -32.92 -9.40
CA ALA A 232 8.24 -34.11 -8.94
C ALA A 232 7.31 -35.35 -8.85
N GLU A 233 6.06 -35.18 -8.41
CA GLU A 233 5.03 -36.23 -8.41
C GLU A 233 4.70 -36.76 -9.82
N ARG A 234 5.07 -36.02 -10.85
CA ARG A 234 4.87 -36.33 -12.27
C ARG A 234 6.17 -36.74 -12.97
N ASP A 235 7.22 -37.06 -12.21
CA ASP A 235 8.56 -37.38 -12.72
C ASP A 235 9.13 -36.26 -13.63
N ALA A 236 8.81 -35.00 -13.32
CA ALA A 236 9.23 -33.82 -14.05
C ALA A 236 9.93 -32.81 -13.15
N GLU A 237 10.72 -31.93 -13.76
CA GLU A 237 11.50 -30.91 -13.06
C GLU A 237 11.07 -29.50 -13.50
N PRO A 238 11.21 -28.48 -12.63
CA PRO A 238 11.09 -27.09 -13.02
C PRO A 238 12.19 -26.70 -14.02
N ARG A 239 11.92 -25.63 -14.79
CA ARG A 239 12.87 -25.11 -15.79
C ARG A 239 13.96 -24.24 -15.15
N GLU A 240 13.62 -23.59 -14.05
CA GLU A 240 14.50 -22.71 -13.29
C GLU A 240 15.09 -23.42 -12.07
N ASP A 241 16.19 -22.89 -11.55
CA ASP A 241 16.71 -23.32 -10.24
C ASP A 241 15.83 -22.78 -9.11
N VAL A 242 15.07 -23.68 -8.49
CA VAL A 242 14.16 -23.37 -7.39
C VAL A 242 14.71 -23.75 -6.01
N SER A 243 15.97 -24.15 -5.91
CA SER A 243 16.57 -24.69 -4.68
C SER A 243 16.46 -23.72 -3.49
N ALA A 244 16.63 -22.42 -3.72
CA ALA A 244 16.49 -21.38 -2.70
C ALA A 244 15.06 -21.30 -2.12
N TRP A 245 14.04 -21.48 -2.96
CA TRP A 245 12.63 -21.44 -2.57
C TRP A 245 12.27 -22.64 -1.71
N LEU A 246 12.75 -23.83 -2.09
CA LEU A 246 12.55 -25.07 -1.35
C LEU A 246 13.21 -25.02 0.04
N ALA A 247 14.44 -24.51 0.11
CA ALA A 247 15.16 -24.36 1.37
C ALA A 247 14.43 -23.42 2.36
N GLY A 248 13.84 -22.33 1.86
CA GLY A 248 13.02 -21.41 2.67
C GLY A 248 11.76 -22.07 3.23
N ALA A 249 11.09 -22.92 2.44
CA ALA A 249 9.89 -23.63 2.88
C ALA A 249 10.18 -24.67 3.99
N GLU A 250 11.31 -25.37 3.92
CA GLU A 250 11.73 -26.32 4.94
C GLU A 250 12.14 -25.63 6.25
N GLY A 251 12.81 -24.48 6.16
CA GLY A 251 13.18 -23.67 7.33
C GLY A 251 11.98 -23.08 8.06
N GLY A 252 10.97 -22.57 7.32
CA GLY A 252 9.75 -22.01 7.91
C GLY A 252 8.81 -23.04 8.55
N ALA A 253 8.88 -24.30 8.12
CA ALA A 253 8.17 -25.41 8.76
C ALA A 253 8.82 -25.83 10.09
N ALA A 254 10.16 -25.78 10.19
CA ALA A 254 10.89 -26.12 11.41
C ALA A 254 10.73 -25.08 12.53
N GLU A 255 10.53 -23.81 12.19
CA GLU A 255 10.39 -22.72 13.17
C GLU A 255 8.98 -22.64 13.79
N GLN A 256 7.94 -23.14 13.08
CA GLN A 256 6.56 -23.20 13.60
C GLN A 256 6.31 -24.34 14.60
N ASP A 257 7.15 -25.38 14.63
CA ASP A 257 7.01 -26.52 15.56
C ASP A 257 7.78 -26.31 16.89
N GLY A 258 8.54 -25.21 17.03
CA GLY A 258 9.36 -24.90 18.20
C GLY A 258 8.72 -24.02 19.28
N GLY A 259 7.47 -23.55 19.07
CA GLY A 259 6.81 -22.54 19.91
C GLY A 259 5.80 -23.09 20.92
N GLY A 260 6.11 -24.20 21.60
CA GLY A 260 5.15 -24.88 22.48
C GLY A 260 5.76 -25.54 23.73
N ASP A 261 6.43 -24.76 24.58
CA ASP A 261 6.80 -25.14 25.96
C ASP A 261 6.82 -23.85 26.79
N GLY A 262 6.12 -23.66 27.90
CA GLY A 262 5.35 -24.53 28.77
C GLY A 262 5.37 -23.82 30.12
N SER A 263 4.23 -23.29 30.57
CA SER A 263 4.11 -22.67 31.89
C SER A 263 2.63 -22.45 32.22
N THR A 264 2.11 -23.27 33.12
CA THR A 264 1.28 -22.90 34.31
C THR A 264 0.76 -24.22 34.89
N GLU A 265 1.48 -24.79 35.85
CA GLU A 265 1.26 -24.62 37.30
C GLU A 265 0.22 -25.61 37.84
N ASP A 266 0.76 -26.72 38.35
CA ASP A 266 0.10 -27.57 39.34
C ASP A 266 -0.26 -26.75 40.58
N ALA A 267 -1.55 -26.65 40.88
CA ALA A 267 -2.05 -26.25 42.18
C ALA A 267 -2.77 -27.44 42.82
N ASP A 268 -1.99 -28.21 43.57
CA ASP A 268 -2.44 -29.12 44.61
C ASP A 268 -3.22 -28.33 45.69
N HIS A 269 -4.48 -28.72 45.91
CA HIS A 269 -5.19 -28.43 47.15
C HIS A 269 -6.09 -29.62 47.51
N GLY A 270 -5.55 -30.47 48.38
CA GLY A 270 -6.35 -31.36 49.22
C GLY A 270 -7.20 -30.58 50.23
N GLY A 271 -8.35 -31.17 50.59
CA GLY A 271 -9.20 -30.71 51.68
C GLY A 271 -10.42 -31.61 51.86
N ASP A 272 -10.40 -32.40 52.94
CA ASP A 272 -11.49 -33.22 53.47
C ASP A 272 -12.85 -32.49 53.53
N HIS A 273 -13.92 -33.18 53.09
CA HIS A 273 -15.11 -33.57 53.85
C HIS A 273 -16.26 -34.00 52.94
#